data_AF-A0A0K8T8X1-F1
#
_entry.id   AF-A0A0K8T8X1-F1
#
_cell.length_a   1.000
_cell.length_b   1.000
_cell.length_c   1.000
_cell.angle_alpha   90.00
_cell.angle_beta   90.00
_cell.angle_gamma   90.00
#
_symmetry.space_group_name_H-M   'P 1'
#
loop_
_entity.id
_entity.type
_entity.pdbx_description
1 polymer ?
#
loop_
_entity_poly.entity_id
_entity_poly.type
_entity_poly.pdbx_seq_one_letter_code
_entity_poly.pdbx_strand_id
1 'polypeptide(L)'
;GELSFIPSAQCCSSHRDKMRSEGLLFISQLFLVSCSPEVSPPVGTVKGIIQETINGRRIRSIVSGRSFLGIPYAEPPVGPLRFKDPKPFGPWNDVLNATSPPNKCLQSNKRGVGNEDCLYLNVHTPELSQNDKLDVIFLIHGGSFQEGFGHRHGPEYLLDEKNVVLVTMNYRLGVLGFLSLQDDVLPGNMGLKDQLLALKWVNANIAAFGGDPSRVTLVGCSAGGASVHFHVLSSQSKGLFHKAVALSGTALNPWAINRDARVKTLQISLALDCPTTIPKQSSNA
;
A
#
# COMPACT_ATOMS: atom_id res chain seq x y z
N GLY A 1 25.57 7.09 24.46
CA GLY A 1 25.93 6.09 23.44
C GLY A 1 25.54 6.67 22.11
N GLU A 2 26.48 7.36 21.48
CA GLU A 2 26.25 8.19 20.28
C GLU A 2 26.03 7.30 19.05
N LEU A 3 24.92 7.53 18.36
CA LEU A 3 24.65 7.01 17.02
C LEU A 3 25.35 7.93 16.02
N SER A 4 26.45 7.45 15.44
CA SER A 4 27.16 8.13 14.35
C SER A 4 26.37 8.00 13.04
N PHE A 5 25.78 9.10 12.57
CA PHE A 5 25.26 9.24 11.20
C PHE A 5 26.38 9.65 10.26
N ILE A 6 26.60 8.88 9.18
CA ILE A 6 27.52 9.26 8.10
C ILE A 6 26.81 10.28 7.22
N PRO A 7 27.37 11.49 7.00
CA PRO A 7 26.80 12.48 6.08
C PRO A 7 26.85 11.96 4.64
N SER A 8 25.73 12.04 3.93
CA SER A 8 25.55 11.66 2.52
C SER A 8 26.43 12.45 1.53
N ALA A 9 27.20 13.44 2.00
CA ALA A 9 28.23 14.11 1.19
C ALA A 9 29.53 13.30 1.05
N GLN A 10 29.76 12.27 1.88
CA GLN A 10 31.02 11.54 1.93
C GLN A 10 31.12 10.40 0.91
N CYS A 11 30.00 9.97 0.32
CA CYS A 11 30.01 8.91 -0.70
C CYS A 11 30.63 9.39 -2.03
N CYS A 12 30.62 10.70 -2.30
CA CYS A 12 31.17 11.28 -3.54
C CYS A 12 32.63 11.76 -3.43
N SER A 13 33.20 11.94 -2.23
CA SER A 13 34.56 12.50 -2.09
C SER A 13 35.66 11.44 -2.02
N SER A 14 35.39 10.25 -1.49
CA SER A 14 36.45 9.27 -1.19
C SER A 14 37.12 8.62 -2.41
N HIS A 15 36.54 8.72 -3.61
CA HIS A 15 37.11 8.10 -4.82
C HIS A 15 37.73 9.09 -5.82
N ARG A 16 37.55 10.40 -5.63
CA ARG A 16 38.07 11.41 -6.56
C ARG A 16 39.56 11.70 -6.34
N ASP A 17 40.06 11.50 -5.13
CA ASP A 17 41.44 11.89 -4.77
C ASP A 17 42.50 10.79 -4.96
N LYS A 18 42.11 9.57 -5.36
CA LYS A 18 43.07 8.45 -5.58
C LYS A 18 43.47 8.23 -7.04
N MET A 19 42.97 9.03 -7.98
CA MET A 19 43.28 8.91 -9.42
C MET A 19 44.01 10.15 -9.97
N ARG A 20 45.07 10.62 -9.29
CA ARG A 20 45.86 11.76 -9.77
C ARG A 20 47.38 11.58 -9.83
N SER A 21 47.89 10.36 -9.70
CA SER A 21 49.27 10.06 -10.10
C SER A 21 49.29 8.78 -10.93
N GLU A 22 49.96 8.85 -12.07
CA GLU A 22 50.24 7.78 -13.04
C GLU A 22 49.28 7.76 -14.24
N GLY A 23 49.78 8.30 -15.35
CA GLY A 23 49.06 8.37 -16.62
C GLY A 23 48.95 7.01 -17.28
N LEU A 24 47.75 6.44 -17.27
CA LEU A 24 47.32 5.44 -18.23
C LEU A 24 45.95 5.85 -18.78
N LEU A 25 45.83 5.81 -20.12
CA LEU A 25 44.58 5.95 -20.87
C LEU A 25 43.56 4.90 -20.41
N PHE A 26 42.72 5.24 -19.44
CA PHE A 26 41.51 4.48 -19.12
C PHE A 26 40.36 5.04 -19.95
N ILE A 27 39.81 4.21 -20.83
CA ILE A 27 38.48 4.41 -21.40
C ILE A 27 37.52 4.46 -20.20
N SER A 28 37.07 5.65 -19.82
CA SER A 28 36.06 5.82 -18.79
C SER A 28 34.73 5.32 -19.33
N GLN A 29 34.44 4.04 -19.10
CA GLN A 29 33.05 3.61 -19.01
C GLN A 29 32.44 4.43 -17.86
N LEU A 30 31.69 5.48 -18.21
CA LEU A 30 30.78 6.13 -17.29
C LEU A 30 29.77 5.06 -16.85
N PHE A 31 30.07 4.36 -15.76
CA PHE A 31 29.04 3.71 -14.98
C PHE A 31 28.21 4.84 -14.39
N LEU A 32 27.07 5.13 -15.03
CA LEU A 32 25.99 5.89 -14.41
C LEU A 32 25.57 5.10 -13.17
N VAL A 33 26.16 5.44 -12.02
CA VAL A 33 25.68 4.97 -10.72
C VAL A 33 24.33 5.62 -10.53
N SER A 34 23.27 4.93 -10.96
CA SER A 34 21.90 5.31 -10.64
C SER A 34 21.71 5.12 -9.14
N CYS A 35 21.84 6.22 -8.40
CA CYS A 35 21.56 6.24 -6.97
C CYS A 35 20.04 6.06 -6.80
N SER A 36 19.62 4.85 -6.42
CA SER A 36 18.22 4.59 -6.08
C SER A 36 17.94 5.07 -4.66
N PRO A 37 16.81 5.74 -4.39
CA PRO A 37 16.49 6.19 -3.05
C PRO A 37 16.26 5.00 -2.12
N GLU A 38 16.85 5.04 -0.92
CA GLU A 38 16.62 4.07 0.14
C GLU A 38 16.06 4.76 1.38
N VAL A 39 15.10 4.12 2.03
CA VAL A 39 14.47 4.58 3.27
C VAL A 39 14.43 3.41 4.25
N SER A 40 14.71 3.65 5.53
CA SER A 40 14.75 2.63 6.58
C SER A 40 13.59 2.81 7.57
N PRO A 41 12.35 2.42 7.22
CA PRO A 41 11.26 2.37 8.19
C PRO A 41 11.48 1.25 9.23
N PRO A 42 10.74 1.25 10.35
CA PRO A 42 10.84 0.21 11.37
C PRO A 42 10.67 -1.23 10.87
N VAL A 43 9.94 -1.45 9.77
CA VAL A 43 9.74 -2.78 9.16
C VAL A 43 10.96 -3.28 8.36
N GLY A 44 11.95 -2.43 8.10
CA GLY A 44 13.16 -2.80 7.34
C GLY A 44 13.37 -1.91 6.12
N THR A 45 14.59 -1.91 5.59
CA THR A 45 15.02 -0.99 4.53
C THR A 45 14.30 -1.27 3.21
N VAL A 46 13.91 -0.20 2.52
CA VAL A 46 13.21 -0.22 1.24
C VAL A 46 13.96 0.63 0.22
N LYS A 47 14.25 0.04 -0.93
CA LYS A 47 14.81 0.70 -2.11
C LYS A 47 13.71 1.05 -3.10
N GLY A 48 13.61 2.31 -3.50
CA GLY A 48 12.64 2.83 -4.44
C GLY A 48 13.25 3.34 -5.74
N ILE A 49 12.48 4.11 -6.49
CA ILE A 49 12.88 4.78 -7.73
C ILE A 49 12.75 6.29 -7.60
N ILE A 50 13.54 7.00 -8.40
CA ILE A 50 13.28 8.41 -8.71
C ILE A 50 12.08 8.48 -9.64
N GLN A 51 11.08 9.28 -9.26
CA GLN A 51 9.87 9.54 -10.02
C GLN A 51 10.02 10.90 -10.72
N GLU A 52 9.97 10.88 -12.05
CA GLU A 52 9.81 12.10 -12.83
C GLU A 52 8.34 12.52 -12.81
N THR A 53 8.11 13.83 -12.68
CA THR A 53 6.77 14.43 -12.70
C THR A 53 6.43 14.97 -14.09
N ILE A 54 5.13 15.19 -14.37
CA ILE A 54 4.64 15.48 -15.73
C ILE A 54 5.14 16.83 -16.25
N ASN A 55 5.33 17.82 -15.37
CA ASN A 55 5.58 19.18 -15.84
C ASN A 55 7.04 19.55 -16.11
N GLY A 56 8.04 18.81 -15.61
CA GLY A 56 9.47 19.10 -15.85
C GLY A 56 9.85 20.59 -15.80
N ARG A 57 9.16 21.42 -14.97
CA ARG A 57 9.13 22.88 -15.18
C ARG A 57 10.48 23.48 -14.84
N ARG A 58 11.12 24.02 -15.89
CA ARG A 58 12.28 24.91 -15.85
C ARG A 58 11.98 26.19 -15.04
N ILE A 59 12.20 26.15 -13.73
CA ILE A 59 12.87 27.24 -13.02
C ILE A 59 13.84 26.56 -12.05
N ARG A 60 15.04 26.26 -12.54
CA ARG A 60 16.20 25.74 -11.79
C ARG A 60 15.90 24.63 -10.76
N SER A 61 16.29 23.41 -11.14
CA SER A 61 16.74 22.33 -10.23
C SER A 61 15.68 21.38 -9.68
N ILE A 62 15.80 20.10 -10.05
CA ILE A 62 15.65 18.92 -9.16
C ILE A 62 14.38 18.93 -8.28
N VAL A 63 13.23 18.56 -8.83
CA VAL A 63 12.13 18.03 -8.01
C VAL A 63 11.85 16.60 -8.50
N SER A 64 12.78 15.71 -8.13
CA SER A 64 12.63 14.29 -8.32
C SER A 64 11.86 13.73 -7.13
N GLY A 65 10.57 13.43 -7.32
CA GLY A 65 9.83 12.65 -6.32
C GLY A 65 10.48 11.28 -6.13
N ARG A 66 10.17 10.61 -5.03
CA ARG A 66 10.59 9.22 -4.77
C ARG A 66 9.34 8.35 -4.73
N SER A 67 9.38 7.25 -5.46
CA SER A 67 8.32 6.23 -5.46
C SER A 67 8.87 4.93 -4.91
N PHE A 68 8.14 4.31 -3.98
CA PHE A 68 8.40 2.99 -3.44
C PHE A 68 7.18 2.14 -3.76
N LEU A 69 7.35 1.18 -4.66
CA LEU A 69 6.26 0.41 -5.27
C LEU A 69 6.28 -1.03 -4.76
N GLY A 70 5.14 -1.52 -4.30
CA GLY A 70 5.01 -2.92 -3.90
C GLY A 70 5.62 -3.25 -2.54
N ILE A 71 5.43 -2.39 -1.53
CA ILE A 71 5.81 -2.69 -0.16
C ILE A 71 4.74 -3.61 0.47
N PRO A 72 5.07 -4.82 0.95
CA PRO A 72 4.10 -5.70 1.59
C PRO A 72 3.71 -5.14 2.95
N TYR A 73 2.40 -4.98 3.19
CA TYR A 73 1.90 -4.61 4.51
C TYR A 73 1.26 -5.80 5.25
N ALA A 74 1.05 -6.92 4.56
CA ALA A 74 0.46 -8.13 5.10
C ALA A 74 1.08 -9.39 4.50
N GLU A 75 0.99 -10.52 5.23
CA GLU A 75 1.27 -11.85 4.68
C GLU A 75 0.34 -12.15 3.49
N PRO A 76 0.82 -12.86 2.44
CA PRO A 76 -0.03 -13.27 1.33
C PRO A 76 -1.25 -14.07 1.81
N PRO A 77 -2.49 -13.65 1.48
CA PRO A 77 -3.71 -14.27 1.99
C PRO A 77 -4.09 -15.57 1.23
N VAL A 78 -3.11 -16.44 1.02
CA VAL A 78 -3.22 -17.68 0.25
C VAL A 78 -3.46 -18.90 1.14
N GLY A 79 -4.03 -19.96 0.56
CA GLY A 79 -4.20 -21.24 1.24
C GLY A 79 -4.99 -21.10 2.56
N PRO A 80 -4.43 -21.50 3.73
CA PRO A 80 -5.11 -21.38 5.02
C PRO A 80 -5.46 -19.95 5.45
N LEU A 81 -4.81 -18.93 4.88
CA LEU A 81 -5.08 -17.52 5.15
C LEU A 81 -6.22 -16.96 4.27
N ARG A 82 -6.69 -17.73 3.28
CA ARG A 82 -7.82 -17.35 2.46
C ARG A 82 -9.07 -17.19 3.34
N PHE A 83 -9.76 -16.07 3.16
CA PHE A 83 -10.91 -15.66 3.97
C PHE A 83 -10.64 -15.46 5.47
N LYS A 84 -9.38 -15.36 5.88
CA LYS A 84 -8.98 -15.00 7.24
C LYS A 84 -8.52 -13.55 7.31
N ASP A 85 -8.57 -13.01 8.51
CA ASP A 85 -8.08 -11.67 8.81
C ASP A 85 -6.62 -11.54 8.37
N PRO A 86 -6.23 -10.41 7.77
CA PRO A 86 -4.87 -10.25 7.28
C PRO A 86 -3.90 -10.19 8.45
N LYS A 87 -2.74 -10.82 8.26
CA LYS A 87 -1.65 -10.81 9.24
C LYS A 87 -0.58 -9.81 8.79
N PRO A 88 0.04 -9.03 9.69
CA PRO A 88 1.16 -8.16 9.33
C PRO A 88 2.28 -8.99 8.68
N PHE A 89 2.91 -8.47 7.62
CA PHE A 89 4.02 -9.17 6.95
C PHE A 89 5.22 -9.43 7.87
N GLY A 90 5.41 -8.55 8.87
CA GLY A 90 6.56 -8.59 9.79
C GLY A 90 7.77 -7.81 9.26
N PRO A 91 8.81 -7.64 10.09
CA PRO A 91 10.04 -6.99 9.67
C PRO A 91 10.89 -7.90 8.78
N TRP A 92 11.72 -7.31 7.93
CA TRP A 92 12.70 -8.00 7.09
C TRP A 92 14.12 -7.45 7.31
N ASN A 93 15.14 -8.29 7.07
CA ASN A 93 16.54 -7.92 7.29
C ASN A 93 17.21 -7.35 6.04
N ASP A 94 16.91 -7.92 4.87
CA ASP A 94 17.53 -7.52 3.60
C ASP A 94 16.82 -6.32 2.99
N VAL A 95 17.52 -5.55 2.15
CA VAL A 95 16.90 -4.38 1.47
C VAL A 95 15.79 -4.86 0.52
N LEU A 96 14.55 -4.46 0.79
CA LEU A 96 13.41 -4.75 -0.08
C LEU A 96 13.49 -3.90 -1.36
N ASN A 97 13.48 -4.56 -2.51
CA ASN A 97 13.46 -3.88 -3.81
C ASN A 97 12.02 -3.49 -4.21
N ALA A 98 11.59 -2.29 -3.81
CA ALA A 98 10.26 -1.73 -4.08
C ALA A 98 10.28 -0.78 -5.29
N THR A 99 10.70 -1.30 -6.44
CA THR A 99 10.91 -0.51 -7.68
C THR A 99 9.92 -0.82 -8.80
N SER A 100 9.04 -1.81 -8.59
CA SER A 100 8.08 -2.27 -9.61
C SER A 100 6.67 -2.32 -9.04
N PRO A 101 5.63 -1.99 -9.84
CA PRO A 101 4.25 -2.12 -9.39
C PRO A 101 3.92 -3.53 -8.92
N PRO A 102 3.20 -3.70 -7.80
CA PRO A 102 2.84 -5.01 -7.28
C PRO A 102 1.74 -5.67 -8.13
N ASN A 103 1.56 -6.98 -7.93
CA ASN A 103 0.42 -7.71 -8.46
C ASN A 103 -0.90 -7.05 -8.06
N LYS A 104 -1.87 -7.06 -8.97
CA LYS A 104 -3.25 -6.68 -8.67
C LYS A 104 -3.91 -7.81 -7.90
N CYS A 105 -4.81 -7.51 -6.97
CA CYS A 105 -5.63 -8.55 -6.36
C CYS A 105 -6.49 -9.26 -7.41
N LEU A 106 -6.69 -10.57 -7.21
CA LEU A 106 -7.54 -11.38 -8.07
C LEU A 106 -8.92 -10.73 -8.16
N GLN A 107 -9.32 -10.39 -9.39
CA GLN A 107 -10.55 -9.67 -9.65
C GLN A 107 -11.28 -10.23 -10.87
N SER A 108 -12.61 -10.22 -10.80
CA SER A 108 -13.48 -10.70 -11.87
C SER A 108 -13.60 -9.65 -12.97
N ASN A 109 -12.62 -9.60 -13.87
CA ASN A 109 -12.79 -9.01 -15.18
C ASN A 109 -12.92 -10.15 -16.23
N LYS A 110 -13.30 -9.84 -17.48
CA LYS A 110 -13.48 -10.82 -18.57
C LYS A 110 -12.28 -11.78 -18.82
N ARG A 111 -11.14 -11.59 -18.13
CA ARG A 111 -9.93 -12.39 -18.26
C ARG A 111 -9.40 -12.97 -16.93
N GLY A 112 -10.06 -12.77 -15.79
CA GLY A 112 -9.59 -13.27 -14.49
C GLY A 112 -8.17 -12.80 -14.14
N VAL A 113 -7.93 -11.48 -14.19
CA VAL A 113 -6.59 -10.92 -13.96
C VAL A 113 -6.32 -10.76 -12.46
N GLY A 114 -5.10 -11.12 -12.01
CA GLY A 114 -4.59 -10.80 -10.68
C GLY A 114 -3.93 -11.98 -9.99
N ASN A 115 -3.52 -11.76 -8.75
CA ASN A 115 -2.92 -12.75 -7.85
C ASN A 115 -3.55 -12.63 -6.46
N GLU A 116 -3.60 -13.70 -5.68
CA GLU A 116 -4.00 -13.64 -4.27
C GLU A 116 -2.92 -13.01 -3.40
N ASP A 117 -1.64 -13.20 -3.76
CA ASP A 117 -0.53 -12.43 -3.21
C ASP A 117 -0.55 -11.01 -3.81
N CYS A 118 -1.30 -10.13 -3.15
CA CYS A 118 -1.57 -8.77 -3.64
C CYS A 118 -1.61 -7.68 -2.56
N LEU A 119 -1.37 -8.00 -1.29
CA LEU A 119 -1.50 -7.07 -0.16
C LEU A 119 -0.28 -6.15 -0.01
N TYR A 120 -0.14 -5.29 -1.00
CA TYR A 120 0.94 -4.32 -1.13
C TYR A 120 0.41 -2.89 -1.13
N LEU A 121 1.24 -1.97 -0.69
CA LEU A 121 1.05 -0.53 -0.83
C LEU A 121 2.21 0.12 -1.56
N ASN A 122 1.98 1.31 -2.06
CA ASN A 122 2.99 2.15 -2.67
C ASN A 122 3.06 3.46 -1.89
N VAL A 123 4.26 3.99 -1.72
CA VAL A 123 4.50 5.30 -1.09
C VAL A 123 5.16 6.20 -2.10
N HIS A 124 4.59 7.38 -2.32
CA HIS A 124 5.12 8.41 -3.17
C HIS A 124 5.32 9.67 -2.34
N THR A 125 6.52 10.23 -2.40
CA THR A 125 6.91 11.37 -1.57
C THR A 125 7.75 12.35 -2.40
N PRO A 126 7.70 13.67 -2.15
CA PRO A 126 8.66 14.59 -2.72
C PRO A 126 10.09 14.29 -2.25
N GLU A 127 11.06 15.03 -2.77
CA GLU A 127 12.40 15.03 -2.22
C GLU A 127 12.38 15.51 -0.76
N LEU A 128 12.95 14.69 0.12
CA LEU A 128 12.88 14.91 1.57
C LEU A 128 13.97 15.87 2.03
N SER A 129 13.58 16.85 2.84
CA SER A 129 14.46 17.63 3.70
C SER A 129 14.59 16.99 5.08
N GLN A 130 15.60 17.42 5.84
CA GLN A 130 15.82 16.90 7.20
C GLN A 130 14.64 17.27 8.11
N ASN A 131 14.03 16.27 8.76
CA ASN A 131 12.90 16.39 9.69
C ASN A 131 11.54 16.74 9.06
N ASP A 132 11.33 16.45 7.78
CA ASP A 132 10.02 16.65 7.14
C ASP A 132 8.89 15.91 7.87
N LYS A 133 7.75 16.61 7.99
CA LYS A 133 6.50 16.14 8.58
C LYS A 133 5.32 16.54 7.70
N LEU A 134 5.22 15.87 6.56
CA LEU A 134 4.25 16.18 5.50
C LEU A 134 2.87 15.60 5.81
N ASP A 135 1.82 16.24 5.31
CA ASP A 135 0.48 15.63 5.30
C ASP A 135 0.50 14.32 4.49
N VAL A 136 -0.20 13.31 4.98
CA VAL A 136 -0.26 11.99 4.35
C VAL A 136 -1.66 11.80 3.75
N ILE A 137 -1.74 11.53 2.46
CA ILE A 137 -2.96 11.12 1.78
C ILE A 137 -2.94 9.60 1.64
N PHE A 138 -3.90 8.92 2.26
CA PHE A 138 -4.12 7.49 2.13
C PHE A 138 -5.28 7.23 1.17
N LEU A 139 -4.96 6.82 -0.06
CA LEU A 139 -5.93 6.65 -1.13
C LEU A 139 -6.45 5.21 -1.20
N ILE A 140 -7.77 5.06 -1.01
CA ILE A 140 -8.50 3.80 -1.16
C ILE A 140 -9.19 3.80 -2.53
N HIS A 141 -8.77 2.90 -3.41
CA HIS A 141 -9.36 2.84 -4.76
C HIS A 141 -10.81 2.32 -4.74
N GLY A 142 -11.62 2.80 -5.69
CA GLY A 142 -12.95 2.28 -5.97
C GLY A 142 -12.94 1.04 -6.87
N GLY A 143 -14.09 0.74 -7.48
CA GLY A 143 -14.28 -0.44 -8.35
C GLY A 143 -15.31 -1.44 -7.81
N SER A 144 -16.40 -0.93 -7.22
CA SER A 144 -17.54 -1.73 -6.74
C SER A 144 -17.19 -2.86 -5.76
N PHE A 145 -16.03 -2.78 -5.08
CA PHE A 145 -15.45 -3.87 -4.29
C PHE A 145 -15.13 -5.15 -5.09
N GLN A 146 -15.15 -5.10 -6.42
CA GLN A 146 -14.94 -6.24 -7.31
C GLN A 146 -13.64 -6.13 -8.13
N GLU A 147 -13.21 -4.92 -8.43
CA GLU A 147 -12.04 -4.61 -9.26
C GLU A 147 -11.30 -3.36 -8.77
N GLY A 148 -10.13 -3.09 -9.34
CA GLY A 148 -9.28 -1.96 -8.96
C GLY A 148 -7.89 -2.40 -8.51
N PHE A 149 -7.01 -1.42 -8.32
CA PHE A 149 -5.64 -1.60 -7.83
C PHE A 149 -5.02 -0.24 -7.45
N GLY A 150 -4.09 -0.24 -6.50
CA GLY A 150 -3.50 0.97 -5.91
C GLY A 150 -2.65 1.80 -6.87
N HIS A 151 -1.91 1.15 -7.77
CA HIS A 151 -1.08 1.84 -8.78
C HIS A 151 -1.87 2.28 -10.03
N ARG A 152 -3.21 2.40 -9.93
CA ARG A 152 -4.05 2.92 -11.04
C ARG A 152 -3.95 4.43 -11.18
N HIS A 153 -3.83 5.15 -10.06
CA HIS A 153 -3.67 6.59 -10.02
C HIS A 153 -2.26 6.88 -9.51
N GLY A 154 -1.41 7.39 -10.39
CA GLY A 154 -0.04 7.73 -10.07
C GLY A 154 0.08 9.06 -9.32
N PRO A 155 1.28 9.37 -8.84
CA PRO A 155 1.54 10.54 -8.02
C PRO A 155 1.83 11.82 -8.83
N GLU A 156 1.85 11.74 -10.16
CA GLU A 156 2.60 12.66 -11.01
C GLU A 156 2.13 14.11 -10.89
N TYR A 157 0.82 14.33 -10.93
CA TYR A 157 0.24 15.68 -10.75
C TYR A 157 0.24 16.14 -9.30
N LEU A 158 0.08 15.22 -8.35
CA LEU A 158 -0.07 15.57 -6.95
C LEU A 158 1.27 16.03 -6.34
N LEU A 159 2.35 15.33 -6.68
CA LEU A 159 3.70 15.69 -6.24
C LEU A 159 4.25 16.94 -6.95
N ASP A 160 3.73 17.28 -8.13
CA ASP A 160 4.07 18.54 -8.82
C ASP A 160 3.50 19.78 -8.09
N GLU A 161 2.31 19.65 -7.51
CA GLU A 161 1.55 20.79 -7.00
C GLU A 161 1.60 20.93 -5.47
N LYS A 162 1.93 19.86 -4.74
CA LYS A 162 1.86 19.80 -3.27
C LYS A 162 2.98 18.96 -2.65
N ASN A 163 3.52 19.46 -1.54
CA ASN A 163 4.41 18.69 -0.67
C ASN A 163 3.60 17.79 0.26
N VAL A 164 3.20 16.62 -0.25
CA VAL A 164 2.43 15.61 0.49
C VAL A 164 2.99 14.23 0.24
N VAL A 165 2.79 13.32 1.19
CA VAL A 165 3.07 11.89 0.99
C VAL A 165 1.77 11.22 0.52
N LEU A 166 1.80 10.59 -0.64
CA LEU A 166 0.70 9.79 -1.17
C LEU A 166 0.96 8.31 -0.89
N VAL A 167 0.05 7.66 -0.20
CA VAL A 167 0.00 6.20 -0.04
C VAL A 167 -1.16 5.66 -0.85
N THR A 168 -0.86 4.73 -1.77
CA THR A 168 -1.88 3.95 -2.49
C THR A 168 -1.76 2.49 -2.10
N MET A 169 -2.86 1.73 -2.13
CA MET A 169 -2.82 0.34 -1.67
C MET A 169 -3.78 -0.57 -2.44
N ASN A 170 -3.48 -1.85 -2.42
CA ASN A 170 -4.37 -2.91 -2.85
C ASN A 170 -5.05 -3.54 -1.63
N TYR A 171 -6.32 -3.95 -1.75
CA TYR A 171 -7.05 -4.75 -0.77
C TYR A 171 -7.78 -5.90 -1.47
N ARG A 172 -8.11 -6.99 -0.75
CA ARG A 172 -8.86 -8.12 -1.36
C ARG A 172 -10.21 -7.67 -1.90
N LEU A 173 -10.57 -8.21 -3.06
CA LEU A 173 -11.77 -7.85 -3.82
C LEU A 173 -12.69 -9.06 -4.00
N GLY A 174 -13.93 -8.80 -4.39
CA GLY A 174 -14.93 -9.80 -4.74
C GLY A 174 -15.15 -10.84 -3.65
N VAL A 175 -15.28 -12.10 -4.07
CA VAL A 175 -15.46 -13.26 -3.18
C VAL A 175 -14.34 -13.32 -2.14
N LEU A 176 -13.08 -13.13 -2.54
CA LEU A 176 -11.94 -13.25 -1.62
C LEU A 176 -11.90 -12.13 -0.57
N GLY A 177 -12.44 -10.96 -0.88
CA GLY A 177 -12.49 -9.82 0.04
C GLY A 177 -13.76 -9.75 0.91
N PHE A 178 -14.88 -10.29 0.43
CA PHE A 178 -16.18 -9.94 0.99
C PHE A 178 -17.17 -11.12 1.14
N LEU A 179 -16.75 -12.37 0.87
CA LEU A 179 -17.59 -13.54 1.18
C LEU A 179 -17.89 -13.60 2.68
N SER A 180 -19.14 -13.89 3.03
CA SER A 180 -19.59 -13.92 4.43
C SER A 180 -20.78 -14.87 4.61
N LEU A 181 -20.72 -15.69 5.66
CA LEU A 181 -21.86 -16.46 6.15
C LEU A 181 -22.66 -15.71 7.22
N GLN A 182 -22.22 -14.50 7.59
CA GLN A 182 -22.78 -13.69 8.69
C GLN A 182 -22.75 -14.44 10.03
N ASP A 183 -21.70 -15.23 10.25
CA ASP A 183 -21.38 -15.95 11.47
C ASP A 183 -19.88 -15.84 11.79
N ASP A 184 -19.45 -16.40 12.92
CA ASP A 184 -18.06 -16.30 13.39
C ASP A 184 -17.07 -17.14 12.56
N VAL A 185 -17.56 -18.08 11.75
CA VAL A 185 -16.72 -18.93 10.91
C VAL A 185 -16.23 -18.14 9.70
N LEU A 186 -17.14 -17.41 9.06
CA LEU A 186 -16.85 -16.56 7.90
C LEU A 186 -17.55 -15.19 8.05
N PRO A 187 -17.02 -14.30 8.91
CA PRO A 187 -17.68 -13.02 9.20
C PRO A 187 -17.63 -12.04 8.01
N GLY A 188 -16.65 -12.19 7.12
CA GLY A 188 -16.43 -11.34 5.95
C GLY A 188 -15.67 -10.05 6.25
N ASN A 189 -15.80 -9.06 5.36
CA ASN A 189 -15.08 -7.77 5.41
C ASN A 189 -13.56 -7.88 5.37
N MET A 190 -13.01 -8.93 4.75
CA MET A 190 -11.58 -9.13 4.61
C MET A 190 -10.91 -7.95 3.90
N GLY A 191 -11.51 -7.42 2.83
CA GLY A 191 -11.01 -6.23 2.13
C GLY A 191 -10.97 -4.96 3.01
N LEU A 192 -11.94 -4.75 3.92
CA LEU A 192 -11.90 -3.62 4.86
C LEU A 192 -10.85 -3.84 5.96
N LYS A 193 -10.64 -5.08 6.38
CA LYS A 193 -9.59 -5.45 7.33
C LYS A 193 -8.19 -5.28 6.73
N ASP A 194 -8.04 -5.52 5.42
CA ASP A 194 -6.82 -5.24 4.67
C ASP A 194 -6.50 -3.73 4.66
N GLN A 195 -7.52 -2.91 4.36
CA GLN A 195 -7.40 -1.44 4.41
C GLN A 195 -7.01 -0.96 5.81
N LEU A 196 -7.61 -1.51 6.86
CA LEU A 196 -7.27 -1.21 8.26
C LEU A 196 -5.80 -1.58 8.57
N LEU A 197 -5.34 -2.75 8.13
CA LEU A 197 -3.97 -3.18 8.39
C LEU A 197 -2.95 -2.31 7.64
N ALA A 198 -3.22 -1.94 6.39
CA ALA A 198 -2.41 -0.97 5.65
C ALA A 198 -2.38 0.41 6.34
N LEU A 199 -3.49 0.86 6.92
CA LEU A 199 -3.53 2.11 7.66
C LEU A 199 -2.71 2.06 8.96
N LYS A 200 -2.70 0.91 9.66
CA LYS A 200 -1.80 0.65 10.79
C LYS A 200 -0.34 0.65 10.35
N TRP A 201 -0.03 0.04 9.20
CA TRP A 201 1.31 0.08 8.61
C TRP A 201 1.75 1.53 8.35
N VAL A 202 0.88 2.37 7.80
CA VAL A 202 1.19 3.80 7.58
C VAL A 202 1.51 4.51 8.88
N ASN A 203 0.69 4.33 9.92
CA ASN A 203 0.95 4.97 11.23
C ASN A 203 2.30 4.56 11.83
N ALA A 204 2.71 3.29 11.63
CA ALA A 204 3.98 2.79 12.17
C ALA A 204 5.21 3.20 11.35
N ASN A 205 5.07 3.48 10.05
CA ASN A 205 6.21 3.55 9.13
C ASN A 205 6.35 4.87 8.36
N ILE A 206 5.28 5.65 8.19
CA ILE A 206 5.27 6.76 7.23
C ILE A 206 6.23 7.90 7.58
N ALA A 207 6.62 8.02 8.85
CA ALA A 207 7.63 8.97 9.32
C ALA A 207 8.98 8.81 8.61
N ALA A 208 9.40 7.58 8.30
CA ALA A 208 10.64 7.36 7.56
C ALA A 208 10.57 7.89 6.12
N PHE A 209 9.36 7.97 5.56
CA PHE A 209 9.09 8.52 4.24
C PHE A 209 8.76 10.03 4.29
N GLY A 210 9.04 10.71 5.40
CA GLY A 210 8.78 12.15 5.60
C GLY A 210 7.33 12.52 5.90
N GLY A 211 6.45 11.54 6.06
CA GLY A 211 5.04 11.76 6.40
C GLY A 211 4.82 11.90 7.90
N ASP A 212 3.86 12.73 8.30
CA ASP A 212 3.44 12.83 9.70
C ASP A 212 2.29 11.85 9.99
N PRO A 213 2.50 10.81 10.82
CA PRO A 213 1.43 9.87 11.18
C PRO A 213 0.26 10.55 11.93
N SER A 214 0.48 11.71 12.54
CA SER A 214 -0.57 12.52 13.16
C SER A 214 -1.37 13.40 12.17
N ARG A 215 -1.09 13.28 10.86
CA ARG A 215 -1.74 14.10 9.80
C ARG A 215 -2.20 13.26 8.61
N VAL A 216 -2.67 12.04 8.87
CA VAL A 216 -3.21 11.15 7.84
C VAL A 216 -4.65 11.56 7.44
N THR A 217 -4.87 11.70 6.13
CA THR A 217 -6.17 11.97 5.49
C THR A 217 -6.58 10.77 4.64
N LEU A 218 -7.72 10.15 4.94
CA LEU A 218 -8.30 9.12 4.08
C LEU A 218 -8.99 9.76 2.89
N VAL A 219 -8.75 9.25 1.68
CA VAL A 219 -9.41 9.70 0.46
C VAL A 219 -9.87 8.49 -0.32
N GLY A 220 -11.07 8.52 -0.87
CA GLY A 220 -11.58 7.43 -1.71
C GLY A 220 -12.75 7.86 -2.57
N CYS A 221 -12.89 7.21 -3.73
CA CYS A 221 -13.99 7.45 -4.67
C CYS A 221 -14.84 6.19 -4.86
N SER A 222 -16.16 6.33 -5.00
CA SER A 222 -17.10 5.22 -5.20
C SER A 222 -17.00 4.19 -4.06
N ALA A 223 -16.71 2.91 -4.33
CA ALA A 223 -16.46 1.90 -3.30
C ALA A 223 -15.33 2.31 -2.33
N GLY A 224 -14.33 3.06 -2.80
CA GLY A 224 -13.31 3.65 -1.94
C GLY A 224 -13.87 4.75 -1.03
N GLY A 225 -14.82 5.56 -1.52
CA GLY A 225 -15.51 6.57 -0.70
C GLY A 225 -16.40 5.93 0.36
N ALA A 226 -17.11 4.86 0.01
CA ALA A 226 -17.83 4.04 0.99
C ALA A 226 -16.89 3.42 2.03
N SER A 227 -15.72 2.94 1.61
CA SER A 227 -14.66 2.44 2.51
C SER A 227 -14.17 3.50 3.48
N VAL A 228 -13.90 4.73 3.00
CA VAL A 228 -13.56 5.87 3.87
C VAL A 228 -14.65 6.08 4.92
N HIS A 229 -15.91 6.08 4.53
CA HIS A 229 -17.02 6.24 5.48
C HIS A 229 -17.10 5.05 6.46
N PHE A 230 -16.88 3.81 6.03
CA PHE A 230 -16.79 2.67 6.95
C PHE A 230 -15.66 2.82 7.97
N HIS A 231 -14.50 3.36 7.58
CA HIS A 231 -13.41 3.64 8.53
C HIS A 231 -13.76 4.75 9.52
N VAL A 232 -14.51 5.79 9.09
CA VAL A 232 -15.05 6.82 9.99
C VAL A 232 -15.99 6.24 11.04
N LEU A 233 -16.80 5.25 10.68
CA LEU A 233 -17.76 4.62 11.59
C LEU A 233 -17.13 3.52 12.47
N SER A 234 -16.02 2.94 12.05
CA SER A 234 -15.39 1.80 12.74
C SER A 234 -14.54 2.25 13.92
N SER A 235 -14.84 1.73 15.12
CA SER A 235 -14.03 1.94 16.32
C SER A 235 -12.59 1.42 16.17
N GLN A 236 -12.36 0.44 15.30
CA GLN A 236 -11.03 -0.14 15.05
C GLN A 236 -10.09 0.82 14.29
N SER A 237 -10.64 1.81 13.59
CA SER A 237 -9.86 2.81 12.86
C SER A 237 -9.54 4.05 13.70
N LYS A 238 -10.07 4.14 14.93
CA LYS A 238 -9.94 5.32 15.79
C LYS A 238 -8.47 5.63 16.06
N GLY A 239 -8.09 6.89 15.87
CA GLY A 239 -6.72 7.37 16.10
C GLY A 239 -5.73 7.07 14.97
N LEU A 240 -6.15 6.40 13.89
CA LEU A 240 -5.27 6.09 12.76
C LEU A 240 -5.32 7.12 11.62
N PHE A 241 -6.29 8.04 11.63
CA PHE A 241 -6.43 9.12 10.67
C PHE A 241 -7.16 10.31 11.29
N HIS A 242 -7.04 11.48 10.64
CA HIS A 242 -7.44 12.78 11.18
C HIS A 242 -8.46 13.50 10.30
N LYS A 243 -8.46 13.22 9.01
CA LYS A 243 -9.38 13.80 8.02
C LYS A 243 -9.89 12.72 7.08
N ALA A 244 -11.06 12.91 6.51
CA ALA A 244 -11.69 11.96 5.59
C ALA A 244 -12.36 12.69 4.43
N VAL A 245 -12.16 12.20 3.21
CA VAL A 245 -12.78 12.70 1.98
C VAL A 245 -13.40 11.53 1.24
N ALA A 246 -14.73 11.44 1.31
CA ALA A 246 -15.52 10.42 0.63
C ALA A 246 -16.15 10.99 -0.65
N LEU A 247 -15.61 10.63 -1.80
CA LEU A 247 -16.05 11.12 -3.11
C LEU A 247 -17.06 10.14 -3.72
N SER A 248 -18.28 10.61 -4.01
CA SER A 248 -19.31 9.82 -4.73
C SER A 248 -19.55 8.41 -4.17
N GLY A 249 -19.46 8.23 -2.85
CA GLY A 249 -19.68 6.95 -2.18
C GLY A 249 -19.67 7.08 -0.67
N THR A 250 -20.59 6.40 -0.01
CA THR A 250 -20.83 6.45 1.44
C THR A 250 -21.31 5.08 1.95
N ALA A 251 -21.22 4.84 3.26
CA ALA A 251 -21.78 3.65 3.90
C ALA A 251 -23.31 3.52 3.75
N LEU A 252 -24.01 4.61 3.39
CA LEU A 252 -25.46 4.66 3.24
C LEU A 252 -25.93 4.29 1.83
N ASN A 253 -25.02 4.20 0.86
CA ASN A 253 -25.40 3.79 -0.48
C ASN A 253 -25.94 2.34 -0.46
N PRO A 254 -27.00 2.04 -1.23
CA PRO A 254 -27.64 0.71 -1.19
C PRO A 254 -26.72 -0.42 -1.66
N TRP A 255 -25.70 -0.09 -2.46
CA TRP A 255 -24.68 -1.03 -2.93
C TRP A 255 -23.50 -1.22 -1.97
N ALA A 256 -23.40 -0.42 -0.90
CA ALA A 256 -22.23 -0.43 -0.01
C ALA A 256 -22.25 -1.59 1.00
N ILE A 257 -23.45 -2.04 1.40
CA ILE A 257 -23.63 -3.12 2.39
C ILE A 257 -24.42 -4.26 1.76
N ASN A 258 -23.85 -5.47 1.79
CA ASN A 258 -24.54 -6.69 1.37
C ASN A 258 -25.35 -7.28 2.53
N ARG A 259 -26.65 -6.99 2.58
CA ARG A 259 -27.54 -7.44 3.67
C ARG A 259 -27.81 -8.95 3.64
N ASP A 260 -27.82 -9.55 2.45
CA ASP A 260 -28.12 -10.98 2.23
C ASP A 260 -26.85 -11.79 1.93
N ALA A 261 -25.74 -11.46 2.60
CA ALA A 261 -24.44 -12.07 2.31
C ALA A 261 -24.47 -13.59 2.50
N ARG A 262 -25.15 -14.10 3.54
CA ARG A 262 -25.27 -15.54 3.77
C ARG A 262 -25.95 -16.26 2.60
N VAL A 263 -27.07 -15.74 2.11
CA VAL A 263 -27.81 -16.34 0.99
C VAL A 263 -26.93 -16.42 -0.26
N LYS A 264 -26.25 -15.32 -0.59
CA LYS A 264 -25.35 -15.25 -1.76
C LYS A 264 -24.16 -16.18 -1.61
N THR A 265 -23.57 -16.29 -0.42
CA THR A 265 -22.49 -17.22 -0.12
C THR A 265 -22.95 -18.67 -0.32
N LEU A 266 -24.13 -19.04 0.19
CA LEU A 266 -24.67 -20.39 0.01
C LEU A 266 -24.96 -20.70 -1.47
N GLN A 267 -25.44 -19.74 -2.26
CA GLN A 267 -25.61 -19.90 -3.70
C GLN A 267 -24.27 -20.14 -4.42
N ILE A 268 -23.22 -19.41 -4.05
CA ILE A 268 -21.86 -19.64 -4.56
C ILE A 268 -21.38 -21.03 -4.15
N SER A 269 -21.59 -21.44 -2.89
CA SER A 269 -21.22 -22.77 -2.41
C SER A 269 -21.91 -23.87 -3.22
N LEU A 270 -23.22 -23.76 -3.47
CA LEU A 270 -23.97 -24.71 -4.31
C LEU A 270 -23.44 -24.75 -5.74
N ALA A 271 -23.14 -23.61 -6.34
CA ALA A 271 -22.60 -23.53 -7.70
C ALA A 271 -21.18 -24.12 -7.84
N LEU A 272 -20.47 -24.30 -6.73
CA LEU A 272 -19.13 -24.87 -6.65
C LEU A 272 -19.13 -26.26 -6.00
N ASP A 273 -20.29 -26.92 -5.91
CA ASP A 273 -20.47 -28.24 -5.31
C ASP A 273 -19.92 -28.36 -3.87
N CYS A 274 -19.90 -27.26 -3.13
CA CYS A 274 -19.50 -27.21 -1.73
C CYS A 274 -20.69 -27.56 -0.80
N PRO A 275 -20.49 -28.38 0.24
CA PRO A 275 -21.53 -28.65 1.24
C PRO A 275 -22.04 -27.38 1.90
N THR A 276 -23.37 -27.23 1.98
CA THR A 276 -24.04 -26.08 2.60
C THR A 276 -24.62 -26.37 3.99
N THR A 277 -24.55 -27.62 4.43
CA THR A 277 -24.91 -28.04 5.78
C THR A 277 -23.65 -28.16 6.63
N ILE A 278 -23.67 -27.55 7.82
CA ILE A 278 -22.62 -27.78 8.82
C ILE A 278 -22.82 -29.20 9.36
N PRO A 279 -21.84 -30.11 9.28
CA PRO A 279 -21.94 -31.40 9.95
C PRO A 279 -22.24 -31.13 11.42
N LYS A 280 -23.31 -31.71 11.98
CA LYS A 280 -23.52 -31.68 13.43
C LYS A 280 -22.24 -32.21 14.05
N GLN A 281 -21.50 -31.38 14.78
CA GLN A 281 -20.42 -31.88 15.62
C GLN A 281 -21.07 -32.93 16.52
N SER A 282 -20.62 -34.17 16.41
CA SER A 282 -20.95 -35.22 17.36
C SER A 282 -20.57 -34.71 18.74
N SER A 283 -21.58 -34.36 19.53
CA SER A 283 -21.43 -34.17 20.97
C SER A 283 -21.00 -35.51 21.56
N ASN A 284 -19.69 -35.78 21.54
CA ASN A 284 -19.14 -36.82 22.38
C ASN A 284 -19.12 -36.24 23.80
N ALA A 285 -20.15 -36.63 24.56
CA ALA A 285 -20.13 -36.67 26.01
C ALA A 285 -19.01 -37.60 26.50
#